data_AF-A0AAN6NAY1-F1
#
_entry.id   AF-A0AAN6NAY1-F1
#
_cell.length_a   1.000
_cell.length_b   1.000
_cell.length_c   1.000
_cell.angle_alpha   90.00
_cell.angle_beta   90.00
_cell.angle_gamma   90.00
#
_symmetry.space_group_name_H-M   'P 1'
#
loop_
_entity.id
_entity.type
_entity.pdbx_description
1 polymer ?
#
loop_
_entity_poly.entity_id
_entity_poly.type
_entity_poly.pdbx_seq_one_letter_code
_entity_poly.pdbx_strand_id
1 'polypeptide(L)'
;MLIEPGSVQAVHSLNSGFLFAVLIATIFAASSSSVHLIEVYIMLQICFGYFVTTMSVFGLRFQLLGPNRVMELFTSFRSSVKHFKGQPTGSRAVERENEARKSPFSQKILKKVLACSKPAATPQNAEVQLLSLSFLKPPHLAWSGVLWRSGIACALAGFNVYFWFNGLAQLSPENKCTPRVFMFSNQLLSGRLVDFFTVMSIITVAMTGLPTLHLIITLHYLAVFVIMSIYKYTLY
;
A
#
# COMPACT_ATOMS: atom_id res chain seq x y z
N MET A 1 -8.79 -30.44 3.35
CA MET A 1 -7.35 -30.56 3.01
C MET A 1 -6.61 -29.52 3.86
N LEU A 2 -6.01 -29.93 4.98
CA LEU A 2 -5.25 -29.04 5.86
C LEU A 2 -3.87 -28.84 5.23
N ILE A 3 -3.63 -27.65 4.69
CA ILE A 3 -2.32 -27.27 4.15
C ILE A 3 -1.44 -26.87 5.34
N GLU A 4 -0.26 -27.47 5.44
CA GLU A 4 0.71 -27.15 6.48
C GLU A 4 1.20 -25.69 6.31
N PRO A 5 1.10 -24.83 7.35
CA PRO A 5 1.33 -23.38 7.22
C PRO A 5 2.76 -23.04 6.76
N GLY A 6 3.76 -23.87 7.06
CA GLY A 6 5.13 -23.68 6.59
C GLY A 6 5.27 -23.83 5.07
N SER A 7 4.50 -24.73 4.45
CA SER A 7 4.56 -24.95 2.99
C SER A 7 4.08 -23.73 2.19
N VAL A 8 3.07 -23.01 2.71
CA VAL A 8 2.48 -21.83 2.07
C VAL A 8 3.50 -20.68 1.99
N GLN A 9 4.27 -20.47 3.06
CA GLN A 9 5.28 -19.42 3.09
C GLN A 9 6.43 -19.68 2.11
N ALA A 10 6.88 -20.93 1.99
CA ALA A 10 7.93 -21.32 1.06
C ALA A 10 7.50 -21.07 -0.41
N VAL A 11 6.28 -21.48 -0.77
CA VAL A 11 5.71 -21.26 -2.10
C VAL A 11 5.61 -19.76 -2.42
N HIS A 12 5.16 -18.94 -1.46
CA HIS A 12 5.10 -17.49 -1.66
C HIS A 12 6.46 -16.84 -1.85
N SER A 13 7.47 -17.29 -1.10
CA SER A 13 8.82 -16.76 -1.23
C SER A 13 9.39 -17.06 -2.61
N LEU A 14 9.30 -18.32 -3.05
CA LEU A 14 9.75 -18.75 -4.38
C LEU A 14 9.05 -17.97 -5.50
N ASN A 15 7.73 -17.86 -5.42
CA ASN A 15 6.97 -17.16 -6.43
C ASN A 15 7.31 -15.65 -6.48
N SER A 16 7.58 -15.03 -5.33
CA SER A 16 8.03 -13.62 -5.29
C SER A 16 9.42 -13.43 -5.89
N GLY A 17 10.32 -14.39 -5.71
CA GLY A 17 11.64 -14.40 -6.35
C GLY A 17 11.53 -14.55 -7.87
N PHE A 18 10.65 -15.44 -8.34
CA PHE A 18 10.39 -15.62 -9.76
C PHE A 18 9.84 -14.35 -10.41
N LEU A 19 8.85 -13.70 -9.80
CA LEU A 19 8.36 -12.41 -10.27
C LEU A 19 9.45 -11.35 -10.35
N PHE A 20 10.31 -11.28 -9.32
CA PHE A 20 11.38 -10.29 -9.28
C PHE A 20 12.36 -10.52 -10.44
N ALA A 21 12.72 -11.77 -10.71
CA ALA A 21 13.56 -12.12 -11.86
C ALA A 21 12.91 -11.70 -13.19
N VAL A 22 11.60 -11.96 -13.37
CA VAL A 22 10.84 -11.53 -14.55
C VAL A 22 10.83 -10.00 -14.68
N LEU A 23 10.62 -9.28 -13.58
CA LEU A 23 10.65 -7.81 -13.56
C LEU A 23 12.02 -7.28 -14.02
N ILE A 24 13.12 -7.79 -13.44
CA ILE A 24 14.47 -7.38 -13.81
C ILE A 24 14.77 -7.70 -15.28
N ALA A 25 14.41 -8.91 -15.73
CA ALA A 25 14.56 -9.29 -17.13
C ALA A 25 13.79 -8.33 -18.06
N THR A 26 12.58 -7.93 -17.67
CA THR A 26 11.74 -6.99 -18.44
C THR A 26 12.37 -5.59 -18.48
N ILE A 27 12.91 -5.10 -17.37
CA ILE A 27 13.60 -3.81 -17.31
C ILE A 27 14.85 -3.83 -18.20
N PHE A 28 15.64 -4.90 -18.12
CA PHE A 28 16.86 -5.05 -18.93
C PHE A 28 16.54 -5.14 -20.42
N ALA A 29 15.53 -5.94 -20.77
CA ALA A 29 14.95 -6.03 -22.11
C ALA A 29 14.54 -4.67 -22.66
N ALA A 30 13.80 -3.89 -21.86
CA ALA A 30 13.35 -2.56 -22.24
C ALA A 30 14.52 -1.59 -22.46
N SER A 31 15.59 -1.70 -21.65
CA SER A 31 16.77 -0.84 -21.78
C SER A 31 17.61 -1.12 -23.03
N SER A 32 17.56 -2.35 -23.56
CA SER A 32 18.41 -2.80 -24.66
C SER A 32 17.80 -2.57 -26.04
N SER A 33 16.59 -2.02 -26.13
CA SER A 33 15.83 -1.77 -27.37
C SER A 33 15.65 -3.01 -28.29
N SER A 34 16.00 -4.20 -27.81
CA SER A 34 16.10 -5.42 -28.60
C SER A 34 14.86 -6.31 -28.51
N VAL A 35 13.91 -5.96 -27.64
CA VAL A 35 12.81 -6.86 -27.29
C VAL A 35 11.53 -6.50 -28.00
N HIS A 36 10.92 -7.53 -28.60
CA HIS A 36 9.61 -7.42 -29.18
C HIS A 36 8.60 -7.12 -28.08
N LEU A 37 7.88 -6.02 -28.24
CA LEU A 37 6.91 -5.52 -27.26
C LEU A 37 5.84 -6.55 -26.84
N ILE A 38 5.59 -7.55 -27.69
CA ILE A 38 4.70 -8.68 -27.43
C ILE A 38 5.21 -9.55 -26.26
N GLU A 39 6.51 -9.71 -26.11
CA GLU A 39 7.13 -10.53 -25.06
C GLU A 39 7.05 -9.81 -23.71
N VAL A 40 7.31 -8.50 -23.72
CA VAL A 40 7.13 -7.62 -22.55
C VAL A 40 5.67 -7.68 -22.08
N TYR A 41 4.72 -7.64 -23.02
CA TYR A 41 3.31 -7.70 -22.71
C TYR A 41 2.89 -9.05 -22.09
N ILE A 42 3.34 -10.16 -22.66
CA ILE A 42 3.06 -11.50 -22.12
C ILE A 42 3.66 -11.66 -20.71
N MET A 43 4.90 -11.20 -20.50
CA MET A 43 5.51 -11.18 -19.16
C MET A 43 4.70 -10.33 -18.19
N LEU A 44 4.21 -9.16 -18.63
CA LEU A 44 3.40 -8.28 -17.81
C LEU A 44 2.05 -8.91 -17.43
N GLN A 45 1.40 -9.60 -18.38
CA GLN A 45 0.13 -10.30 -18.15
C GLN A 45 0.30 -11.45 -17.15
N ILE A 46 1.39 -12.22 -17.25
CA ILE A 46 1.74 -13.30 -16.30
C ILE A 46 2.00 -12.70 -14.91
N CYS A 47 2.74 -11.60 -14.84
CA CYS A 47 2.98 -10.86 -13.60
C CYS A 47 1.67 -10.34 -12.99
N PHE A 48 0.75 -9.84 -13.82
CA PHE A 48 -0.56 -9.35 -13.37
C PHE A 48 -1.47 -10.46 -12.87
N GLY A 49 -1.55 -11.56 -13.60
CA GLY A 49 -2.31 -12.74 -13.20
C GLY A 49 -1.81 -13.27 -11.86
N TYR A 50 -0.49 -13.37 -11.70
CA TYR A 50 0.11 -13.69 -10.42
C TYR A 50 -0.26 -12.64 -9.35
N PHE A 51 -0.23 -11.36 -9.69
CA PHE A 51 -0.56 -10.28 -8.75
C PHE A 51 -1.99 -10.38 -8.20
N VAL A 52 -2.97 -10.58 -9.08
CA VAL A 52 -4.37 -10.84 -8.74
C VAL A 52 -4.49 -12.08 -7.84
N THR A 53 -3.74 -13.14 -8.17
CA THR A 53 -3.71 -14.37 -7.38
C THR A 53 -3.09 -14.13 -6.00
N THR A 54 -2.02 -13.34 -5.90
CA THR A 54 -1.33 -13.07 -4.63
C THR A 54 -2.16 -12.15 -3.73
N MET A 55 -2.79 -11.13 -4.30
CA MET A 55 -3.76 -10.27 -3.59
C MET A 55 -4.96 -11.06 -3.10
N SER A 56 -5.40 -12.05 -3.89
CA SER A 56 -6.41 -13.02 -3.46
C SER A 56 -5.92 -13.87 -2.28
N VAL A 57 -4.61 -14.17 -2.18
CA VAL A 57 -4.04 -14.97 -1.07
C VAL A 57 -3.73 -14.12 0.17
N PHE A 58 -3.48 -12.81 0.02
CA PHE A 58 -3.37 -11.86 1.14
C PHE A 58 -4.67 -11.64 1.93
N GLY A 59 -5.73 -12.43 1.69
CA GLY A 59 -6.93 -12.41 2.52
C GLY A 59 -7.94 -11.32 2.14
N LEU A 60 -7.66 -10.48 1.13
CA LEU A 60 -8.68 -9.60 0.56
C LEU A 60 -9.89 -10.40 0.08
N ARG A 61 -9.68 -11.63 -0.44
CA ARG A 61 -10.77 -12.50 -0.89
C ARG A 61 -11.73 -12.96 0.22
N PHE A 62 -11.37 -12.87 1.50
CA PHE A 62 -12.27 -13.21 2.62
C PHE A 62 -12.72 -11.99 3.44
N GLN A 63 -11.95 -10.90 3.44
CA GLN A 63 -12.27 -9.71 4.25
C GLN A 63 -12.95 -8.58 3.44
N LEU A 64 -12.76 -8.48 2.12
CA LEU A 64 -13.48 -7.51 1.27
C LEU A 64 -14.89 -7.95 0.87
N LEU A 65 -15.21 -9.24 0.95
CA LEU A 65 -16.58 -9.71 0.71
C LEU A 65 -17.55 -9.29 1.83
N GLY A 66 -17.04 -8.78 2.96
CA GLY A 66 -17.85 -8.12 3.98
C GLY A 66 -18.12 -6.66 3.61
N PRO A 67 -19.34 -6.28 3.18
CA PRO A 67 -19.65 -4.91 2.76
C PRO A 67 -19.33 -3.86 3.85
N ASN A 68 -19.42 -4.24 5.12
CA ASN A 68 -19.15 -3.35 6.25
C ASN A 68 -17.66 -2.99 6.41
N ARG A 69 -16.73 -3.88 6.06
CA ARG A 69 -15.29 -3.64 6.27
C ARG A 69 -14.65 -2.80 5.18
N VAL A 70 -15.16 -2.91 3.95
CA VAL A 70 -14.75 -2.01 2.86
C VAL A 70 -15.09 -0.57 3.21
N MET A 71 -16.28 -0.36 3.79
CA MET A 71 -16.72 0.96 4.26
C MET A 71 -15.76 1.51 5.33
N GLU A 72 -15.36 0.70 6.32
CA GLU A 72 -14.40 1.10 7.38
C GLU A 72 -13.01 1.46 6.83
N LEU A 73 -12.52 0.71 5.85
CA LEU A 73 -11.25 0.99 5.19
C LEU A 73 -11.34 2.32 4.41
N PHE A 74 -12.45 2.55 3.71
CA PHE A 74 -12.67 3.77 2.95
C PHE A 74 -12.85 5.00 3.86
N THR A 75 -13.55 4.86 4.99
CA THR A 75 -13.71 5.95 5.96
C THR A 75 -12.39 6.28 6.66
N SER A 76 -11.60 5.27 7.04
CA SER A 76 -10.25 5.45 7.63
C SER A 76 -9.29 6.09 6.64
N PHE A 77 -9.33 5.69 5.37
CA PHE A 77 -8.53 6.33 4.33
C PHE A 77 -8.97 7.78 4.12
N ARG A 78 -10.29 8.03 4.05
CA ARG A 78 -10.84 9.38 3.89
C ARG A 78 -10.48 10.29 5.08
N SER A 79 -10.46 9.78 6.30
CA SER A 79 -10.02 10.55 7.48
C SER A 79 -8.53 10.86 7.43
N SER A 80 -7.69 9.90 7.02
CA SER A 80 -6.25 10.12 6.84
C SER A 80 -5.96 11.16 5.75
N VAL A 81 -6.66 11.10 4.62
CA VAL A 81 -6.54 12.10 3.55
C VAL A 81 -7.00 13.48 4.02
N LYS A 82 -8.07 13.57 4.82
CA LYS A 82 -8.51 14.84 5.42
C LYS A 82 -7.47 15.41 6.38
N HIS A 83 -6.80 14.58 7.19
CA HIS A 83 -5.70 15.02 8.04
C HIS A 83 -4.51 15.54 7.24
N PHE A 84 -4.22 14.91 6.10
CA PHE A 84 -3.12 15.31 5.22
C PHE A 84 -3.40 16.61 4.46
N LYS A 85 -4.67 16.89 4.13
CA LYS A 85 -5.05 18.06 3.33
C LYS A 85 -5.06 19.39 4.10
N GLY A 86 -4.44 19.42 5.29
CA GLY A 86 -4.43 20.59 6.15
C GLY A 86 -5.75 20.71 6.88
N GLN A 87 -5.74 20.37 8.17
CA GLN A 87 -6.75 20.82 9.10
C GLN A 87 -6.69 22.36 9.08
N PRO A 88 -7.72 23.08 8.57
CA PRO A 88 -7.74 24.52 8.73
C PRO A 88 -7.71 24.78 10.23
N THR A 89 -6.72 25.56 10.65
CA THR A 89 -6.46 26.03 12.01
C THR A 89 -7.64 26.88 12.50
N GLY A 90 -8.77 26.22 12.75
CA GLY A 90 -9.98 26.79 13.30
C GLY A 90 -9.98 26.69 14.82
N SER A 91 -8.94 27.20 15.48
CA SER A 91 -8.84 27.32 16.95
C SER A 91 -9.80 28.39 17.53
N ARG A 92 -11.05 28.46 17.09
CA ARG A 92 -12.02 29.45 17.61
C ARG A 92 -13.33 28.90 18.15
N ALA A 93 -13.60 27.60 18.01
CA ALA A 93 -14.86 27.02 18.48
C ALA A 93 -14.80 26.42 19.90
N VAL A 94 -13.63 26.02 20.39
CA VAL A 94 -13.50 25.34 21.71
C VAL A 94 -13.25 26.34 22.86
N GLU A 95 -12.96 27.60 22.56
CA GLU A 95 -12.70 28.63 23.59
C GLU A 95 -13.98 29.27 24.16
N ARG A 96 -15.17 28.95 23.62
CA ARG A 96 -16.45 29.46 24.16
C ARG A 96 -17.19 28.53 25.11
N GLU A 97 -16.76 27.28 25.27
CA GLU A 97 -17.43 26.33 26.19
C GLU A 97 -16.77 26.24 27.58
N ASN A 98 -15.56 26.80 27.73
CA ASN A 98 -14.84 26.81 29.01
C ASN A 98 -15.13 28.03 29.92
N GLU A 99 -15.97 28.98 29.51
CA GLU A 99 -16.34 30.12 30.36
C GLU A 99 -17.55 29.87 31.27
N ALA A 100 -18.33 28.80 31.08
CA ALA A 100 -19.55 28.54 31.85
C ALA A 100 -19.36 27.70 33.14
N ARG A 101 -18.13 27.32 33.53
CA ARG A 101 -17.90 26.44 34.69
C ARG A 101 -16.81 26.95 35.64
N LYS A 102 -16.98 28.17 36.16
CA LYS A 102 -16.18 28.70 37.28
C LYS A 102 -16.99 28.62 38.59
N SER A 103 -16.90 27.49 39.30
CA SER A 103 -17.14 27.47 40.75
C SER A 103 -15.78 27.56 41.47
N PRO A 104 -15.60 28.46 42.45
CA PRO A 104 -14.30 28.76 43.04
C PRO A 104 -13.74 27.66 43.97
N PHE A 105 -14.54 26.63 44.28
CA PHE A 105 -14.16 25.59 45.24
C PHE A 105 -13.46 24.38 44.59
N SER A 106 -13.74 24.09 43.30
CA SER A 106 -13.21 22.89 42.64
C SER A 106 -11.81 23.06 42.02
N GLN A 107 -11.29 24.28 41.94
CA GLN A 107 -10.00 24.57 41.29
C GLN A 107 -8.75 24.26 42.13
N LYS A 108 -8.84 24.26 43.46
CA LYS A 108 -7.68 23.99 44.33
C LYS A 108 -7.38 22.49 44.44
N ILE A 109 -8.39 21.64 44.40
CA ILE A 109 -8.23 20.17 44.49
C ILE A 109 -7.81 19.60 43.13
N LEU A 110 -8.40 20.08 42.02
CA LEU A 110 -8.02 19.63 40.67
C LEU A 110 -6.58 20.05 40.29
N LYS A 111 -6.09 21.21 40.75
CA LYS A 111 -4.71 21.67 40.48
C LYS A 111 -3.65 20.84 41.20
N LYS A 112 -3.92 20.29 42.39
CA LYS A 112 -2.96 19.41 43.08
C LYS A 112 -2.98 17.99 42.53
N VAL A 113 -4.14 17.49 42.11
CA VAL A 113 -4.26 16.14 41.52
C VAL A 113 -3.72 16.10 40.07
N LEU A 114 -3.89 17.17 39.28
CA LEU A 114 -3.30 17.27 37.93
C LEU A 114 -1.79 17.60 37.92
N ALA A 115 -1.23 18.13 39.02
CA ALA A 115 0.20 18.43 39.11
C ALA A 115 1.06 17.19 39.39
N CYS A 116 0.49 16.12 39.96
CA CYS A 116 1.20 14.87 40.25
C CYS A 116 0.89 13.73 39.26
N SER A 117 -0.04 13.92 38.33
CA SER A 117 -0.34 12.97 37.26
C SER A 117 0.02 13.54 35.89
N LYS A 118 1.31 13.78 35.66
CA LYS A 118 1.88 13.68 34.31
C LYS A 118 2.58 12.34 34.21
N PRO A 119 1.88 11.23 33.87
CA PRO A 119 2.58 10.12 33.26
C PRO A 119 3.23 10.69 32.00
N ALA A 120 4.56 10.61 31.96
CA ALA A 120 5.34 10.83 30.76
C ALA A 120 4.65 10.07 29.61
N ALA A 121 4.18 10.83 28.61
CA ALA A 121 3.58 10.37 27.35
C ALA A 121 3.28 8.86 27.33
N THR A 122 2.09 8.49 27.81
CA THR A 122 1.63 7.10 27.80
C THR A 122 1.74 6.56 26.36
N PRO A 123 2.46 5.45 26.13
CA PRO A 123 2.64 4.85 24.80
C PRO A 123 1.36 4.24 24.18
N GLN A 124 0.18 4.52 24.74
CA GLN A 124 -1.11 4.01 24.28
C GLN A 124 -1.44 4.37 22.83
N ASN A 125 -0.94 5.50 22.30
CA ASN A 125 -1.19 5.87 20.90
C ASN A 125 -0.41 5.01 19.89
N ALA A 126 0.70 4.38 20.29
CA ALA A 126 1.47 3.50 19.42
C ALA A 126 0.87 2.09 19.37
N GLU A 127 0.28 1.62 20.47
CA GLU A 127 -0.36 0.30 20.56
C GLU A 127 -1.62 0.20 19.67
N VAL A 128 -2.35 1.31 19.49
CA VAL A 128 -3.59 1.37 18.71
C VAL A 128 -3.37 1.20 17.19
N GLN A 129 -2.20 1.55 16.65
CA GLN A 129 -1.95 1.46 15.20
C GLN A 129 -1.51 0.07 14.72
N LEU A 130 -0.82 -0.71 15.55
CA LEU A 130 -0.42 -2.08 15.20
C LEU A 130 -1.59 -3.07 15.30
N LEU A 131 -2.52 -2.84 16.23
CA LEU A 131 -3.72 -3.68 16.39
C LEU A 131 -4.66 -3.59 15.18
N SER A 132 -4.83 -2.41 14.56
CA SER A 132 -5.67 -2.27 13.37
C SER A 132 -5.12 -3.01 12.15
N LEU A 133 -3.78 -3.13 12.06
CA LEU A 133 -3.10 -3.87 11.00
C LEU A 133 -2.90 -5.36 11.32
N SER A 134 -3.03 -5.76 12.59
CA SER A 134 -2.94 -7.16 13.02
C SER A 134 -4.03 -8.05 12.39
N PHE A 135 -5.18 -7.47 12.07
CA PHE A 135 -6.28 -8.16 11.38
C PHE A 135 -5.94 -8.56 9.93
N LEU A 136 -5.04 -7.82 9.28
CA LEU A 136 -4.66 -8.06 7.88
C LEU A 136 -3.65 -9.20 7.71
N LYS A 137 -2.99 -9.62 8.79
CA LYS A 137 -1.84 -10.52 8.69
C LYS A 137 -1.93 -11.66 9.69
N PRO A 138 -1.85 -12.93 9.23
CA PRO A 138 -1.71 -14.06 10.13
C PRO A 138 -0.46 -13.90 11.02
N PRO A 139 -0.52 -14.27 12.30
CA PRO A 139 0.56 -14.01 13.27
C PRO A 139 1.91 -14.66 12.90
N HIS A 140 1.89 -15.68 12.03
CA HIS A 140 3.07 -16.44 11.62
C HIS A 140 3.80 -15.90 10.38
N LEU A 141 3.23 -14.95 9.62
CA LEU A 141 3.96 -14.37 8.49
C LEU A 141 5.01 -13.36 8.97
N ALA A 142 6.11 -13.19 8.24
CA ALA A 142 7.04 -12.08 8.46
C ALA A 142 6.54 -10.80 7.77
N TRP A 143 6.62 -9.63 8.42
CA TRP A 143 6.24 -8.34 7.82
C TRP A 143 7.18 -7.94 6.67
N SER A 144 8.45 -8.34 6.74
CA SER A 144 9.44 -8.12 5.68
C SER A 144 9.00 -8.74 4.35
N GLY A 145 8.46 -9.97 4.37
CA GLY A 145 7.96 -10.65 3.17
C GLY A 145 6.69 -10.00 2.59
N VAL A 146 5.87 -9.35 3.42
CA VAL A 146 4.74 -8.55 2.93
C VAL A 146 5.26 -7.30 2.23
N LEU A 147 6.14 -6.56 2.88
CA LEU A 147 6.75 -5.34 2.33
C LEU A 147 7.46 -5.61 1.00
N TRP A 148 8.26 -6.68 0.93
CA TRP A 148 8.96 -7.08 -0.30
C TRP A 148 7.99 -7.34 -1.46
N ARG A 149 6.94 -8.13 -1.23
CA ARG A 149 5.94 -8.46 -2.26
C ARG A 149 5.12 -7.23 -2.67
N SER A 150 4.74 -6.37 -1.73
CA SER A 150 4.09 -5.09 -2.02
C SER A 150 5.00 -4.12 -2.77
N GLY A 151 6.30 -4.14 -2.53
CA GLY A 151 7.28 -3.37 -3.29
C GLY A 151 7.34 -3.83 -4.75
N ILE A 152 7.51 -5.13 -4.98
CA ILE A 152 7.51 -5.72 -6.34
C ILE A 152 6.20 -5.42 -7.07
N ALA A 153 5.06 -5.54 -6.38
CA ALA A 153 3.75 -5.16 -6.88
C ALA A 153 3.72 -3.76 -7.47
N CYS A 154 4.15 -2.81 -6.65
CA CYS A 154 4.08 -1.39 -6.95
C CYS A 154 5.03 -1.04 -8.09
N ALA A 155 6.20 -1.67 -8.12
CA ALA A 155 7.15 -1.54 -9.22
C ALA A 155 6.58 -2.07 -10.55
N LEU A 156 6.00 -3.27 -10.55
CA LEU A 156 5.33 -3.85 -11.73
C LEU A 156 4.17 -2.98 -12.22
N ALA A 157 3.32 -2.51 -11.31
CA ALA A 157 2.20 -1.64 -11.65
C ALA A 157 2.69 -0.29 -12.22
N GLY A 158 3.72 0.30 -11.62
CA GLY A 158 4.36 1.52 -12.11
C GLY A 158 4.97 1.35 -13.50
N PHE A 159 5.67 0.23 -13.73
CA PHE A 159 6.23 -0.10 -15.03
C PHE A 159 5.15 -0.32 -16.09
N ASN A 160 4.03 -0.95 -15.71
CA ASN A 160 2.87 -1.09 -16.58
C ASN A 160 2.31 0.29 -17.00
N VAL A 161 2.11 1.21 -16.06
CA VAL A 161 1.67 2.59 -16.39
C VAL A 161 2.70 3.27 -17.31
N TYR A 162 3.99 3.20 -16.98
CA TYR A 162 5.04 3.78 -17.81
C TYR A 162 4.98 3.26 -19.25
N PHE A 163 4.78 1.96 -19.43
CA PHE A 163 4.69 1.32 -20.73
C PHE A 163 3.48 1.81 -21.54
N TRP A 164 2.30 1.92 -20.92
CA TRP A 164 1.09 2.40 -21.59
C TRP A 164 1.17 3.86 -22.03
N PHE A 165 1.79 4.71 -21.22
CA PHE A 165 1.87 6.15 -21.50
C PHE A 165 3.07 6.55 -22.37
N ASN A 166 4.23 5.93 -22.18
CA ASN A 166 5.47 6.33 -22.86
C ASN A 166 5.97 5.27 -23.85
N GLY A 167 5.84 3.99 -23.51
CA GLY A 167 6.35 2.88 -24.34
C GLY A 167 5.62 2.74 -25.66
N LEU A 168 4.31 2.97 -25.68
CA LEU A 168 3.51 2.88 -26.92
C LEU A 168 3.85 3.97 -27.95
N ALA A 169 4.24 5.16 -27.52
CA ALA A 169 4.62 6.23 -28.44
C ALA A 169 5.95 5.93 -29.17
N GLN A 170 6.82 5.10 -28.58
CA GLN A 170 8.10 4.72 -29.16
C GLN A 170 8.00 3.57 -30.19
N LEU A 171 6.86 2.88 -30.25
CA LEU A 171 6.53 1.96 -31.34
C LEU A 171 6.20 2.77 -32.60
N SER A 172 7.23 3.27 -33.26
CA SER A 172 7.08 4.03 -34.50
C SER A 172 6.25 3.23 -35.54
N PRO A 173 5.31 3.88 -36.24
CA PRO A 173 4.46 3.25 -37.26
C PRO A 173 5.22 2.79 -38.50
N GLU A 174 6.52 3.09 -38.63
CA GLU A 174 7.33 2.67 -39.78
C GLU A 174 7.60 1.16 -39.84
N ASN A 175 7.46 0.45 -38.72
CA ASN A 175 7.58 -1.00 -38.68
C ASN A 175 6.20 -1.67 -38.79
N LYS A 176 5.98 -2.46 -39.86
CA LYS A 176 4.74 -3.20 -40.20
C LYS A 176 4.18 -4.15 -39.12
N CYS A 177 4.76 -4.20 -37.93
CA CYS A 177 4.28 -5.04 -36.84
C CYS A 177 3.07 -4.38 -36.16
N THR A 178 1.88 -4.86 -36.50
CA THR A 178 0.66 -4.45 -35.79
C THR A 178 0.68 -5.00 -34.36
N PRO A 179 0.60 -4.15 -33.32
CA PRO A 179 0.59 -4.63 -31.95
C PRO A 179 -0.68 -5.44 -31.71
N ARG A 180 -0.52 -6.67 -31.18
CA ARG A 180 -1.63 -7.55 -30.84
C ARG A 180 -1.54 -7.97 -29.38
N VAL A 181 -2.68 -8.17 -28.76
CA VAL A 181 -2.80 -8.65 -27.38
C VAL A 181 -3.49 -10.01 -27.37
N PHE A 182 -2.94 -10.93 -26.59
CA PHE A 182 -3.55 -12.22 -26.30
C PHE A 182 -4.03 -12.24 -24.85
N MET A 183 -5.35 -12.13 -24.66
CA MET A 183 -5.97 -12.26 -23.34
C MET A 183 -6.99 -13.40 -23.32
N PHE A 184 -7.84 -13.48 -24.35
CA PHE A 184 -8.76 -14.60 -24.61
C PHE A 184 -8.86 -14.93 -26.11
N SER A 185 -8.58 -13.96 -26.96
CA SER A 185 -8.40 -14.11 -28.39
C SER A 185 -7.26 -13.19 -28.85
N ASN A 186 -6.78 -13.39 -30.08
CA ASN A 186 -5.85 -12.48 -30.72
C ASN A 186 -6.60 -11.17 -31.04
N GLN A 187 -6.34 -10.10 -30.27
CA GLN A 187 -6.99 -8.81 -30.49
C GLN A 187 -6.00 -7.78 -30.99
N LEU A 188 -6.40 -7.04 -32.03
CA LEU A 188 -5.62 -5.91 -32.52
C LEU A 188 -5.66 -4.80 -31.46
N LEU A 189 -4.51 -4.32 -31.03
CA LEU A 189 -4.41 -3.27 -30.04
C LEU A 189 -4.70 -1.92 -30.72
N SER A 190 -5.97 -1.54 -30.80
CA SER A 190 -6.40 -0.28 -31.44
C SER A 190 -7.55 0.40 -30.71
N GLY A 191 -7.52 1.73 -30.66
CA GLY A 191 -8.61 2.56 -30.15
C GLY A 191 -9.01 2.22 -28.71
N ARG A 192 -10.27 1.84 -28.52
CA ARG A 192 -10.91 1.62 -27.21
C ARG A 192 -10.21 0.59 -26.32
N LEU A 193 -9.51 -0.39 -26.90
CA LEU A 193 -8.75 -1.37 -26.12
C LEU A 193 -7.55 -0.73 -25.42
N VAL A 194 -6.86 0.20 -26.10
CA VAL A 194 -5.75 0.95 -25.49
C VAL A 194 -6.26 1.79 -24.33
N ASP A 195 -7.40 2.48 -24.51
CA ASP A 195 -8.02 3.26 -23.44
C ASP A 195 -8.39 2.38 -22.24
N PHE A 196 -8.99 1.22 -22.50
CA PHE A 196 -9.35 0.26 -21.46
C PHE A 196 -8.13 -0.21 -20.65
N PHE A 197 -7.06 -0.64 -21.31
CA PHE A 197 -5.85 -1.10 -20.62
C PHE A 197 -5.14 0.03 -19.87
N THR A 198 -5.15 1.24 -20.43
CA THR A 198 -4.59 2.43 -19.77
C THR A 198 -5.34 2.73 -18.46
N VAL A 199 -6.67 2.73 -18.48
CA VAL A 199 -7.50 2.93 -17.29
C VAL A 199 -7.27 1.81 -16.26
N MET A 200 -7.24 0.55 -16.70
CA MET A 200 -6.98 -0.59 -15.81
C MET A 200 -5.59 -0.54 -15.16
N SER A 201 -4.59 -0.05 -15.89
CA SER A 201 -3.24 0.15 -15.37
C SER A 201 -3.22 1.19 -14.25
N ILE A 202 -3.91 2.32 -14.44
CA ILE A 202 -4.06 3.37 -13.40
C ILE A 202 -4.76 2.82 -12.16
N ILE A 203 -5.88 2.11 -12.35
CA ILE A 203 -6.64 1.51 -11.23
C ILE A 203 -5.74 0.56 -10.44
N THR A 204 -4.95 -0.26 -11.14
CA THR A 204 -4.04 -1.20 -10.48
C THR A 204 -2.99 -0.46 -9.67
N VAL A 205 -2.33 0.56 -10.23
CA VAL A 205 -1.37 1.38 -9.47
C VAL A 205 -2.01 2.02 -8.25
N ALA A 206 -3.24 2.52 -8.36
CA ALA A 206 -3.95 3.06 -7.20
C ALA A 206 -4.21 1.99 -6.14
N MET A 207 -4.67 0.81 -6.55
CA MET A 207 -4.97 -0.31 -5.66
C MET A 207 -3.73 -0.89 -4.98
N THR A 208 -2.58 -0.93 -5.65
CA THR A 208 -1.35 -1.50 -5.09
C THR A 208 -0.47 -0.45 -4.43
N GLY A 209 -0.40 0.74 -5.02
CA GLY A 209 0.45 1.84 -4.59
C GLY A 209 -0.03 2.46 -3.29
N LEU A 210 -1.35 2.69 -3.11
CA LEU A 210 -1.86 3.30 -1.88
C LEU A 210 -1.59 2.45 -0.63
N PRO A 211 -1.88 1.12 -0.61
CA PRO A 211 -1.51 0.28 0.52
C PRO A 211 -0.01 0.19 0.74
N THR A 212 0.78 0.10 -0.34
CA THR A 212 2.25 0.03 -0.24
C THR A 212 2.82 1.30 0.36
N LEU A 213 2.35 2.48 -0.08
CA LEU A 213 2.73 3.77 0.48
C LEU A 213 2.37 3.85 1.96
N HIS A 214 1.16 3.42 2.34
CA HIS A 214 0.73 3.40 3.73
C HIS A 214 1.61 2.48 4.60
N LEU A 215 1.99 1.30 4.09
CA LEU A 215 2.93 0.40 4.75
C LEU A 215 4.31 1.04 4.93
N ILE A 216 4.84 1.71 3.90
CA ILE A 216 6.13 2.40 3.97
C ILE A 216 6.10 3.52 5.02
N ILE A 217 5.04 4.34 5.03
CA ILE A 217 4.87 5.42 6.01
C ILE A 217 4.83 4.85 7.43
N THR A 218 4.04 3.78 7.65
CA THR A 218 3.92 3.14 8.96
C THR A 218 5.25 2.56 9.43
N LEU A 219 5.99 1.90 8.53
CA LEU A 219 7.32 1.36 8.81
C LEU A 219 8.32 2.48 9.15
N HIS A 220 8.29 3.59 8.42
CA HIS A 220 9.14 4.73 8.68
C HIS A 220 8.88 5.34 10.06
N TYR A 221 7.61 5.55 10.43
CA TYR A 221 7.25 6.03 11.78
C TYR A 221 7.74 5.09 12.88
N LEU A 222 7.59 3.77 12.68
CA LEU A 222 8.08 2.77 13.63
C LEU A 222 9.60 2.80 13.76
N ALA A 223 10.34 2.95 12.65
CA ALA A 223 11.79 3.07 12.66
C ALA A 223 12.26 4.31 13.44
N VAL A 224 11.64 5.47 13.20
CA VAL A 224 11.95 6.70 13.94
C VAL A 224 11.65 6.55 15.43
N PHE A 225 10.53 5.93 15.78
CA PHE A 225 10.17 5.67 17.18
C PHE A 225 11.19 4.78 17.90
N VAL A 226 11.66 3.71 17.24
CA VAL A 226 12.69 2.81 17.78
C VAL A 226 14.02 3.56 17.96
N ILE A 227 14.45 4.34 16.97
CA ILE A 227 15.68 5.15 17.07
C ILE A 227 15.61 6.13 18.24
N MET A 228 14.48 6.84 18.40
CA MET A 228 14.28 7.77 19.51
C MET A 228 14.28 7.06 20.88
N SER A 229 13.72 5.86 20.94
CA SER A 229 13.70 5.05 22.16
C SER A 229 15.10 4.57 22.56
N ILE A 230 15.88 4.10 21.58
CA ILE A 230 17.29 3.72 21.78
C ILE A 230 18.10 4.94 22.23
N TYR A 231 17.94 6.07 21.55
CA TYR A 231 18.64 7.31 21.90
C TYR A 231 18.35 7.74 23.34
N LYS A 232 17.07 7.68 23.77
CA LYS A 232 16.68 7.97 25.14
C LYS A 232 17.28 6.97 26.14
N TYR A 233 17.33 5.69 25.81
CA TYR A 233 17.90 4.67 26.69
C TYR A 233 19.43 4.81 26.84
N THR A 234 20.14 5.23 25.79
CA THR A 234 21.60 5.37 25.85
C THR A 234 22.06 6.62 26.62
N LEU A 235 21.21 7.64 26.73
CA LEU A 235 21.56 8.92 27.36
C LEU A 235 21.20 9.03 28.86
N TYR A 236 20.39 8.11 29.38
CA TYR A 236 19.92 8.08 30.77
C TYR A 236 20.37 6.81 31.46
#